data_AF-A0A202DSK0-F1
#
_entry.id   AF-A0A202DSK0-F1
#
_cell.length_a   1.000
_cell.length_b   1.000
_cell.length_c   1.000
_cell.angle_alpha   90.00
_cell.angle_beta   90.00
_cell.angle_gamma   90.00
#
_symmetry.space_group_name_H-M   'P 1'
#
loop_
_entity.id
_entity.type
_entity.pdbx_description
1 polymer ?
#
loop_
_entity_poly.entity_id
_entity_poly.type
_entity_poly.pdbx_seq_one_letter_code
_entity_poly.pdbx_strand_id
1 'polypeptide(L)'
;MNVTVYNQNLALIRESREMSIPRGQSKIRFTDVAAQIDPTSVHFKSIQPGRLDILEQNFEYDLVNAQKVLQKYVDEQVRVITKKGEMFEGQLLSAAQSDVVIQKTDGILVLKGSEIQHFDFPSKPEGLITRPTLVWMVENRSSEKHRTELSYLTGGVNWHAEYVAVADAADENLDLSGWVSIENRCGSAFKGAKLKLVAGDVHRVQKAGRPVYMERQDMRMAKAAEPQFEEKAFFEYHLYTLQR
;
A
#
# COMPACT_ATOMS: atom_id res chain seq x y z
N MET A 1 19.49 3.58 0.38
CA MET A 1 18.36 2.88 -0.27
C MET A 1 18.87 2.13 -1.50
N ASN A 2 18.36 0.91 -1.73
CA ASN A 2 18.64 0.13 -2.94
C ASN A 2 17.33 -0.16 -3.68
N VAL A 3 17.36 -0.10 -5.00
CA VAL A 3 16.24 -0.45 -5.89
C VAL A 3 16.76 -1.47 -6.88
N THR A 4 16.18 -2.67 -6.88
CA THR A 4 16.48 -3.70 -7.87
C THR A 4 15.30 -3.81 -8.81
N VAL A 5 15.48 -3.52 -10.10
CA VAL A 5 14.42 -3.55 -11.11
C VAL A 5 14.58 -4.81 -11.95
N TYR A 6 13.48 -5.52 -12.15
CA TYR A 6 13.36 -6.66 -13.03
C TYR A 6 12.64 -6.25 -14.32
N ASN A 7 12.87 -6.95 -15.42
CA ASN A 7 12.26 -6.68 -16.73
C ASN A 7 10.82 -7.22 -16.88
N GLN A 8 10.11 -7.44 -15.76
CA GLN A 8 8.75 -7.99 -15.70
C GLN A 8 7.83 -7.18 -14.79
N ASN A 9 7.90 -5.84 -14.88
CA ASN A 9 7.07 -4.92 -14.08
C ASN A 9 7.17 -5.16 -12.56
N LEU A 10 8.38 -5.38 -12.07
CA LEU A 10 8.66 -5.70 -10.69
C LEU A 10 9.93 -4.99 -10.23
N ALA A 11 9.88 -4.43 -9.02
CA ALA A 11 11.07 -3.97 -8.32
C ALA A 11 11.08 -4.44 -6.86
N LEU A 12 12.28 -4.75 -6.37
CA LEU A 12 12.56 -4.94 -4.94
C LEU A 12 13.14 -3.64 -4.39
N ILE A 13 12.44 -3.09 -3.42
CA ILE A 13 12.87 -1.92 -2.65
C ILE A 13 13.48 -2.42 -1.35
N ARG A 14 14.65 -1.88 -1.00
CA ARG A 14 15.30 -2.15 0.29
C ARG A 14 15.88 -0.87 0.85
N GLU A 15 15.35 -0.46 1.99
CA GLU A 15 15.70 0.77 2.68
C GLU A 15 16.18 0.46 4.10
N SER A 16 17.21 1.16 4.54
CA SER A 16 17.65 1.11 5.92
C SER A 16 17.70 2.52 6.47
N ARG A 17 17.21 2.70 7.69
CA ARG A 17 17.20 4.00 8.37
C ARG A 17 17.43 3.86 9.85
N GLU A 18 17.98 4.91 10.43
CA GLU A 18 18.02 5.05 11.89
C GLU A 18 16.74 5.71 12.35
N MET A 19 16.15 5.18 13.41
CA MET A 19 14.93 5.71 14.01
C MET A 19 15.02 5.74 15.52
N SER A 20 14.51 6.82 16.10
CA SER A 20 14.26 6.92 17.53
C SER A 20 12.86 6.37 17.79
N ILE A 21 12.78 5.24 18.49
CA ILE A 21 11.53 4.60 18.87
C ILE A 21 11.40 4.79 20.38
N PRO A 22 10.28 5.32 20.90
CA PRO A 22 10.07 5.40 22.35
C PRO A 22 10.16 4.02 22.99
N ARG A 23 10.61 3.93 24.24
CA ARG A 23 10.58 2.69 25.02
C ARG A 23 9.13 2.30 25.31
N GLY A 24 8.83 1.01 25.31
CA GLY A 24 7.46 0.48 25.46
C GLY A 24 6.74 0.31 24.13
N GLN A 25 5.40 0.24 24.20
CA GLN A 25 4.55 0.13 23.02
C GLN A 25 4.46 1.45 22.26
N SER A 26 4.68 1.39 20.95
CA SER A 26 4.51 2.55 20.07
C SER A 26 4.08 2.15 18.66
N LYS A 27 3.48 3.11 17.94
CA LYS A 27 3.10 2.95 16.52
C LYS A 27 4.12 3.63 15.62
N ILE A 28 4.61 2.91 14.62
CA ILE A 28 5.49 3.44 13.58
C ILE A 28 4.74 3.51 12.26
N ARG A 29 4.88 4.61 11.51
CA ARG A 29 4.20 4.81 10.22
C ARG A 29 5.19 5.16 9.12
N PHE A 30 5.03 4.55 7.97
CA PHE A 30 5.82 4.80 6.76
C PHE A 30 4.85 5.19 5.64
N THR A 31 4.89 6.45 5.24
CA THR A 31 3.99 7.03 4.21
C THR A 31 4.67 7.19 2.85
N ASP A 32 5.97 6.93 2.81
CA ASP A 32 6.91 7.11 1.71
C ASP A 32 7.15 5.80 0.94
N VAL A 33 6.07 5.02 0.77
CA VAL A 33 6.11 3.72 0.07
C VAL A 33 5.46 3.79 -1.30
N ALA A 34 5.87 2.88 -2.19
CA ALA A 34 5.31 2.78 -3.52
C ALA A 34 3.78 2.59 -3.50
N ALA A 35 3.08 3.28 -4.40
CA ALA A 35 1.63 3.16 -4.52
C ALA A 35 1.19 1.74 -4.97
N GLN A 36 2.04 1.08 -5.76
CA GLN A 36 1.83 -0.30 -6.23
C GLN A 36 2.60 -1.35 -5.41
N ILE A 37 2.86 -1.06 -4.13
CA ILE A 37 3.48 -2.00 -3.20
C ILE A 37 2.68 -3.31 -3.14
N ASP A 38 3.38 -4.44 -3.09
CA ASP A 38 2.79 -5.73 -2.73
C ASP A 38 2.83 -5.86 -1.20
N PRO A 39 1.70 -5.68 -0.49
CA PRO A 39 1.69 -5.68 0.96
C PRO A 39 2.07 -7.03 1.57
N THR A 40 1.93 -8.13 0.81
CA THR A 40 2.28 -9.47 1.30
C THR A 40 3.78 -9.74 1.24
N SER A 41 4.54 -8.88 0.57
CA SER A 41 6.00 -8.94 0.49
C SER A 41 6.72 -8.06 1.52
N VAL A 42 5.95 -7.29 2.30
CA VAL A 42 6.51 -6.34 3.27
C VAL A 42 7.21 -7.09 4.40
N HIS A 43 8.47 -6.77 4.56
CA HIS A 43 9.29 -7.28 5.65
C HIS A 43 10.02 -6.12 6.32
N PHE A 44 9.74 -5.94 7.61
CA PHE A 44 10.37 -4.94 8.46
C PHE A 44 11.14 -5.64 9.58
N LYS A 45 12.36 -5.16 9.87
CA LYS A 45 13.15 -5.67 11.00
C LYS A 45 14.06 -4.62 11.59
N SER A 46 14.41 -4.79 12.87
CA SER A 46 15.59 -4.16 13.44
C SER A 46 16.84 -4.95 13.08
N ILE A 47 17.91 -4.25 12.68
CA ILE A 47 19.23 -4.85 12.41
C ILE A 47 19.92 -5.20 13.74
N GLN A 48 19.51 -4.56 14.84
CA GLN A 48 19.99 -4.86 16.19
C GLN A 48 19.02 -5.86 16.85
N PRO A 49 19.38 -7.15 16.94
CA PRO A 49 18.45 -8.19 17.41
C PRO A 49 18.06 -8.01 18.89
N GLY A 50 16.83 -8.42 19.22
CA GLY A 50 16.34 -8.57 20.60
C GLY A 50 15.92 -7.29 21.32
N ARG A 51 15.90 -6.14 20.65
CA ARG A 51 15.55 -4.84 21.27
C ARG A 51 14.21 -4.26 20.80
N LEU A 52 13.69 -4.73 19.67
CA LEU A 52 12.46 -4.25 19.06
C LEU A 52 11.63 -5.45 18.56
N ASP A 53 10.47 -5.66 19.19
CA ASP A 53 9.53 -6.71 18.79
C ASP A 53 8.41 -6.08 17.96
N ILE A 54 8.03 -6.72 16.86
CA ILE A 54 6.88 -6.31 16.05
C ILE A 54 5.65 -7.05 16.57
N LEU A 55 4.70 -6.31 17.12
CA LEU A 55 3.45 -6.85 17.65
C LEU A 55 2.36 -6.94 16.58
N GLU A 56 2.34 -5.98 15.65
CA GLU A 56 1.32 -5.89 14.61
C GLU A 56 1.90 -5.24 13.35
N GLN A 57 1.47 -5.69 12.18
CA GLN A 57 1.75 -5.07 10.89
C GLN A 57 0.42 -4.85 10.17
N ASN A 58 0.15 -3.60 9.80
CA ASN A 58 -1.01 -3.19 9.04
C ASN A 58 -0.59 -2.42 7.79
N PHE A 59 -1.34 -2.60 6.70
CA PHE A 59 -1.18 -1.83 5.47
C PHE A 59 -2.45 -1.04 5.19
N GLU A 60 -2.34 0.27 5.34
CA GLU A 60 -3.42 1.20 5.07
C GLU A 60 -3.34 1.64 3.60
N TYR A 61 -4.09 0.95 2.75
CA TYR A 61 -4.11 1.17 1.29
C TYR A 61 -5.31 1.99 0.82
N ASP A 62 -6.18 2.39 1.74
CA ASP A 62 -7.48 2.95 1.42
C ASP A 62 -7.38 4.45 1.07
N LEU A 63 -6.76 4.72 -0.08
CA LEU A 63 -6.45 6.07 -0.57
C LEU A 63 -7.67 6.99 -0.66
N VAL A 64 -7.50 8.24 -0.25
CA VAL A 64 -8.49 9.30 -0.44
C VAL A 64 -8.96 9.37 -1.89
N ASN A 65 -10.27 9.27 -2.07
CA ASN A 65 -10.99 9.67 -3.26
C ASN A 65 -12.21 10.51 -2.85
N ALA A 66 -12.83 11.23 -3.78
CA ALA A 66 -13.96 12.11 -3.46
C ALA A 66 -15.07 11.40 -2.67
N GLN A 67 -15.36 10.15 -3.01
CA GLN A 67 -16.36 9.32 -2.34
C GLN A 67 -16.01 9.06 -0.87
N LYS A 68 -14.74 8.76 -0.56
CA LYS A 68 -14.30 8.53 0.82
C LYS A 68 -14.22 9.79 1.65
N VAL A 69 -13.85 10.91 1.03
CA VAL A 69 -13.92 12.21 1.68
C VAL A 69 -15.36 12.42 2.12
N LEU A 70 -16.32 12.28 1.20
CA LEU A 70 -17.74 12.40 1.51
C LEU A 70 -18.21 11.41 2.59
N GLN A 71 -17.79 10.14 2.53
CA GLN A 71 -18.11 9.16 3.57
C GLN A 71 -17.59 9.56 4.96
N LYS A 72 -16.42 10.21 5.05
CA LYS A 72 -15.89 10.72 6.32
C LYS A 72 -16.64 11.93 6.87
N TYR A 73 -17.40 12.64 6.04
CA TYR A 73 -18.25 13.75 6.47
C TYR A 73 -19.71 13.35 6.65
N VAL A 74 -20.05 12.05 6.59
CA VAL A 74 -21.37 11.62 7.04
C VAL A 74 -21.51 12.03 8.50
N ASP A 75 -22.66 12.62 8.82
CA ASP A 75 -23.00 13.27 10.09
C ASP A 75 -22.26 14.59 10.38
N GLU A 76 -21.47 15.12 9.44
CA GLU A 76 -20.79 16.41 9.55
C GLU A 76 -21.45 17.50 8.70
N GLN A 77 -21.15 18.77 9.02
CA GLN A 77 -21.61 19.92 8.24
C GLN A 77 -20.84 20.05 6.93
N VAL A 78 -21.57 20.15 5.82
CA VAL A 78 -21.00 20.31 4.47
C VAL A 78 -21.69 21.43 3.70
N ARG A 79 -20.98 22.01 2.74
CA ARG A 79 -21.55 22.92 1.74
C ARG A 79 -21.48 22.28 0.36
N VAL A 80 -22.60 22.27 -0.35
CA VAL A 80 -22.72 21.79 -1.73
C VAL A 80 -23.00 22.94 -2.66
N ILE A 81 -22.23 22.99 -3.75
CA ILE A 81 -22.44 23.92 -4.86
C ILE A 81 -22.92 23.11 -6.07
N THR A 82 -24.08 23.47 -6.60
CA THR A 82 -24.63 22.84 -7.82
C THR A 82 -24.03 23.45 -9.08
N LYS A 83 -24.19 22.77 -10.22
CA LYS A 83 -23.80 23.30 -11.54
C LYS A 83 -24.52 24.60 -11.92
N LYS A 84 -25.65 24.88 -11.27
CA LYS A 84 -26.42 26.13 -11.43
C LYS A 84 -25.90 27.26 -10.53
N GLY A 85 -24.88 27.00 -9.71
CA GLY A 85 -24.33 27.96 -8.74
C GLY A 85 -25.14 28.09 -7.46
N GLU A 86 -26.12 27.22 -7.22
CA GLU A 86 -26.88 27.21 -5.98
C GLU A 86 -26.03 26.59 -4.87
N MET A 87 -26.01 27.24 -3.71
CA MET A 87 -25.30 26.77 -2.52
C MET A 87 -26.32 26.22 -1.51
N PHE A 88 -26.04 25.01 -1.02
CA PHE A 88 -26.77 24.38 0.07
C PHE A 88 -25.83 24.04 1.21
N GLU A 89 -26.25 24.30 2.44
CA GLU A 89 -25.50 23.99 3.66
C GLU A 89 -26.36 23.14 4.59
N GLY A 90 -25.74 22.14 5.21
CA GLY A 90 -26.43 21.24 6.14
C GLY A 90 -25.59 20.01 6.50
N GLN A 91 -26.19 19.13 7.30
CA GLN A 91 -25.54 17.90 7.74
C GLN A 91 -25.64 16.83 6.65
N LEU A 92 -24.52 16.23 6.25
CA LEU A 92 -24.51 15.16 5.25
C LEU A 92 -25.00 13.85 5.88
N LEU A 93 -26.15 13.34 5.45
CA LEU A 93 -26.69 12.07 5.94
C LEU A 93 -26.19 10.85 5.15
N SER A 94 -25.96 11.04 3.85
CA SER A 94 -25.48 9.98 2.97
C SER A 94 -24.84 10.56 1.72
N ALA A 95 -23.77 9.93 1.26
CA ALA A 95 -23.16 10.19 -0.02
C ALA A 95 -23.01 8.87 -0.78
N ALA A 96 -23.88 8.62 -1.74
CA ALA A 96 -23.76 7.54 -2.71
C ALA A 96 -23.26 8.09 -4.05
N GLN A 97 -22.80 7.21 -4.95
CA GLN A 97 -22.31 7.64 -6.26
C GLN A 97 -23.38 8.37 -7.11
N SER A 98 -24.66 8.09 -6.85
CA SER A 98 -25.80 8.64 -7.60
C SER A 98 -26.38 9.91 -6.99
N ASP A 99 -26.35 10.02 -5.67
CA ASP A 99 -27.11 11.00 -4.91
C ASP A 99 -26.52 11.26 -3.53
N VAL A 100 -26.78 12.47 -3.07
CA VAL A 100 -26.30 12.99 -1.79
C VAL A 100 -27.49 13.52 -1.02
N VAL A 101 -27.58 13.13 0.24
CA VAL A 101 -28.68 13.49 1.14
C VAL A 101 -28.14 14.44 2.20
N ILE A 102 -28.71 15.63 2.28
CA ILE A 102 -28.32 16.68 3.23
C ILE A 102 -29.53 17.04 4.10
N GLN A 103 -29.35 17.03 5.40
CA GLN A 103 -30.31 17.56 6.35
C GLN A 103 -30.09 19.06 6.52
N LYS A 104 -31.09 19.84 6.11
CA LYS A 104 -31.18 21.28 6.33
C LYS A 104 -32.06 21.56 7.54
N THR A 105 -32.05 22.81 8.00
CA THR A 105 -32.92 23.29 9.09
C THR A 105 -34.41 23.15 8.77
N ASP A 106 -34.76 23.20 7.48
CA ASP A 106 -36.13 23.18 6.96
C ASP A 106 -36.57 21.81 6.39
N GLY A 107 -35.70 20.79 6.41
CA GLY A 107 -36.03 19.45 5.93
C GLY A 107 -34.86 18.66 5.34
N ILE A 108 -35.16 17.65 4.54
CA ILE A 108 -34.17 16.80 3.87
C ILE A 108 -34.08 17.21 2.39
N LEU A 109 -32.86 17.45 1.92
CA LEU A 109 -32.54 17.73 0.52
C LEU A 109 -31.83 16.53 -0.10
N VAL A 110 -32.33 16.05 -1.24
CA VAL A 110 -31.68 15.00 -2.03
C VAL A 110 -31.20 15.60 -3.34
N LEU A 111 -29.88 15.60 -3.54
CA LEU A 111 -29.23 16.13 -4.75
C LEU A 111 -28.69 14.97 -5.59
N LYS A 112 -28.97 14.98 -6.89
CA LYS A 112 -28.34 14.05 -7.83
C LYS A 112 -26.88 14.43 -8.00
N GLY A 113 -25.97 13.46 -7.94
CA GLY A 113 -24.54 13.68 -8.13
C GLY A 113 -24.20 14.36 -9.46
N SER A 114 -25.01 14.16 -10.50
CA SER A 114 -24.87 14.83 -11.81
C SER A 114 -25.09 16.34 -11.76
N GLU A 115 -25.83 16.85 -10.78
CA GLU A 115 -26.13 18.28 -10.62
C GLU A 115 -25.12 18.98 -9.71
N ILE A 116 -24.24 18.22 -9.04
CA ILE A 116 -23.26 18.76 -8.11
C ILE A 116 -22.01 19.19 -8.88
N GLN A 117 -21.51 20.38 -8.59
CA GLN A 117 -20.25 20.89 -9.12
C GLN A 117 -19.09 20.53 -8.19
N HIS A 118 -19.20 20.87 -6.91
CA HIS A 118 -18.20 20.54 -5.88
C HIS A 118 -18.79 20.60 -4.47
N PHE A 119 -18.02 20.05 -3.51
CA PHE A 119 -18.27 20.15 -2.09
C PHE A 119 -17.20 21.02 -1.44
N ASP A 120 -17.63 21.86 -0.52
CA ASP A 120 -16.76 22.60 0.38
C ASP A 120 -16.89 22.00 1.78
N PHE A 121 -15.75 21.59 2.34
CA PHE A 121 -15.68 21.05 3.69
C PHE A 121 -15.00 22.06 4.62
N PRO A 122 -15.60 22.40 5.78
CA PRO A 122 -15.12 23.48 6.65
C PRO A 122 -13.81 23.14 7.39
N SER A 123 -13.52 21.86 7.61
CA SER A 123 -12.29 21.38 8.26
C SER A 123 -11.67 20.28 7.40
N LYS A 124 -10.39 19.94 7.60
CA LYS A 124 -9.78 18.74 7.00
C LYS A 124 -10.23 17.53 7.83
N PRO A 125 -10.74 16.44 7.24
CA PRO A 125 -11.16 15.31 8.03
C PRO A 125 -9.92 14.58 8.56
N GLU A 126 -9.96 14.19 9.82
CA GLU A 126 -8.85 13.47 10.44
C GLU A 126 -8.64 12.10 9.77
N GLY A 127 -7.37 11.68 9.70
CA GLY A 127 -7.01 10.36 9.17
C GLY A 127 -7.28 10.15 7.68
N LEU A 128 -7.29 11.21 6.86
CA LEU A 128 -7.24 11.06 5.41
C LEU A 128 -5.89 10.47 4.98
N ILE A 129 -5.92 9.25 4.46
CA ILE A 129 -4.74 8.55 3.97
C ILE A 129 -4.61 8.87 2.48
N THR A 130 -3.81 9.88 2.15
CA THR A 130 -3.64 10.32 0.76
C THR A 130 -2.62 9.48 -0.01
N ARG A 131 -1.87 8.61 0.68
CA ARG A 131 -0.81 7.74 0.14
C ARG A 131 -0.76 6.43 0.93
N PRO A 132 -0.38 5.29 0.33
CA PRO A 132 -0.39 4.04 1.08
C PRO A 132 0.58 4.13 2.25
N THR A 133 0.17 3.59 3.38
CA THR A 133 0.91 3.73 4.63
C THR A 133 1.10 2.38 5.28
N LEU A 134 2.34 2.02 5.59
CA LEU A 134 2.63 0.86 6.44
C LEU A 134 2.65 1.29 7.89
N VAL A 135 1.94 0.54 8.74
CA VAL A 135 1.81 0.83 10.17
C VAL A 135 2.23 -0.40 10.95
N TRP A 136 3.16 -0.22 11.89
CA TRP A 136 3.56 -1.26 12.82
C TRP A 136 3.24 -0.86 14.25
N MET A 137 2.71 -1.79 15.04
CA MET A 137 2.78 -1.72 16.50
C MET A 137 4.05 -2.45 16.92
N VAL A 138 4.87 -1.80 17.74
CA VAL A 138 6.13 -2.36 18.22
C VAL A 138 6.24 -2.27 19.73
N GLU A 139 6.95 -3.21 20.33
CA GLU A 139 7.41 -3.15 21.72
C GLU A 139 8.93 -2.91 21.71
N ASN A 140 9.35 -1.78 22.26
CA ASN A 140 10.77 -1.42 22.32
C ASN A 140 11.32 -1.52 23.74
N ARG A 141 12.34 -2.36 23.92
CA ARG A 141 12.98 -2.62 25.22
C ARG A 141 14.23 -1.77 25.45
N SER A 142 14.61 -0.91 24.49
CA SER A 142 15.82 -0.08 24.53
C SER A 142 15.50 1.41 24.37
N SER A 143 16.35 2.28 24.91
CA SER A 143 16.33 3.74 24.68
C SER A 143 17.29 4.19 23.57
N GLU A 144 18.01 3.26 22.94
CA GLU A 144 18.93 3.58 21.85
C GLU A 144 18.20 3.79 20.52
N LYS A 145 18.87 4.47 19.58
CA LYS A 145 18.40 4.53 18.19
C LYS A 145 18.46 3.13 17.59
N HIS A 146 17.42 2.76 16.86
CA HIS A 146 17.34 1.49 16.15
C HIS A 146 17.72 1.70 14.69
N ARG A 147 18.65 0.90 14.20
CA ARG A 147 18.87 0.78 12.75
C ARG A 147 17.89 -0.25 12.21
N THR A 148 16.92 0.18 11.43
CA THR A 148 15.88 -0.69 10.87
C THR A 148 16.05 -0.87 9.37
N GLU A 149 15.50 -1.97 8.87
CA GLU A 149 15.47 -2.31 7.46
C GLU A 149 14.03 -2.63 7.03
N LEU A 150 13.58 -1.97 5.97
CA LEU A 150 12.34 -2.26 5.28
C LEU A 150 12.68 -2.83 3.90
N SER A 151 12.04 -3.94 3.54
CA SER A 151 12.05 -4.47 2.18
C SER A 151 10.65 -4.83 1.72
N TYR A 152 10.36 -4.55 0.46
CA TYR A 152 9.10 -4.90 -0.18
C TYR A 152 9.25 -4.97 -1.70
N LEU A 153 8.36 -5.72 -2.33
CA LEU A 153 8.16 -5.73 -3.77
C LEU A 153 7.15 -4.66 -4.17
N THR A 154 7.34 -4.06 -5.33
CA THR A 154 6.36 -3.17 -5.96
C THR A 154 6.22 -3.50 -7.43
N GLY A 155 4.99 -3.36 -7.94
CA GLY A 155 4.76 -3.24 -9.36
C GLY A 155 5.08 -1.85 -9.88
N GLY A 156 4.92 -1.66 -11.19
CA GLY A 156 4.96 -0.35 -11.82
C GLY A 156 6.38 0.16 -12.10
N VAL A 157 7.40 -0.69 -11.96
CA VAL A 157 8.77 -0.35 -12.35
C VAL A 157 9.27 -1.42 -13.31
N ASN A 158 9.78 -1.00 -14.45
CA ASN A 158 10.31 -1.89 -15.47
C ASN A 158 11.59 -1.31 -16.07
N TRP A 159 12.43 -2.18 -16.65
CA TRP A 159 13.59 -1.75 -17.42
C TRP A 159 13.73 -2.58 -18.69
N HIS A 160 14.36 -2.00 -19.70
CA HIS A 160 14.74 -2.66 -20.94
C HIS A 160 16.10 -2.12 -21.41
N ALA A 161 16.80 -2.93 -22.22
CA ALA A 161 18.02 -2.53 -22.89
C ALA A 161 17.76 -2.40 -24.38
N GLU A 162 18.29 -1.34 -24.97
CA GLU A 162 18.26 -1.07 -26.39
C GLU A 162 19.69 -1.14 -26.92
N TYR A 163 19.86 -1.84 -28.03
CA TYR A 163 21.14 -1.99 -28.70
C TYR A 163 21.01 -1.44 -30.12
N VAL A 164 21.93 -0.56 -30.49
CA VAL A 164 22.02 0.01 -31.84
C VAL A 164 23.37 -0.40 -32.40
N ALA A 165 23.35 -1.11 -33.52
CA ALA A 165 24.54 -1.54 -34.24
C ALA A 165 24.64 -0.78 -35.56
N VAL A 166 25.80 -0.23 -35.87
CA VAL A 166 26.09 0.46 -37.13
C VAL A 166 27.26 -0.24 -37.80
N ALA A 167 27.04 -0.73 -39.02
CA ALA A 167 28.08 -1.31 -39.85
C ALA A 167 28.90 -0.21 -40.53
N ASP A 168 30.18 -0.48 -40.77
CA ASP A 168 31.00 0.39 -41.60
C ASP A 168 30.68 0.23 -43.10
N ALA A 169 31.21 1.11 -43.94
CA ALA A 169 30.89 1.12 -45.37
C ALA A 169 31.34 -0.15 -46.12
N ALA A 170 32.22 -0.95 -45.52
CA ALA A 170 32.73 -2.19 -46.08
C ALA A 170 31.99 -3.44 -45.57
N ASP A 171 31.05 -3.29 -44.63
CA ASP A 171 30.38 -4.37 -43.91
C ASP A 171 31.35 -5.33 -43.17
N GLU A 172 32.53 -4.84 -42.78
CA GLU A 172 33.58 -5.62 -42.12
C GLU A 172 33.66 -5.35 -40.61
N ASN A 173 33.22 -4.16 -40.16
CA ASN A 173 33.22 -3.78 -38.75
C ASN A 173 31.84 -3.33 -38.27
N LEU A 174 31.54 -3.57 -36.99
CA LEU A 174 30.32 -3.14 -36.30
C LEU A 174 30.66 -2.29 -35.07
N ASP A 175 30.07 -1.11 -35.00
CA ASP A 175 29.98 -0.33 -33.76
C ASP A 175 28.66 -0.63 -33.06
N LEU A 176 28.72 -1.07 -31.80
CA LEU A 176 27.56 -1.46 -31.00
C LEU A 176 27.43 -0.55 -29.78
N SER A 177 26.38 0.27 -29.77
CA SER A 177 26.00 1.10 -28.64
C SER A 177 24.81 0.50 -27.90
N GLY A 178 24.82 0.59 -26.57
CA GLY A 178 23.76 0.07 -25.70
C GLY A 178 23.29 1.10 -24.69
N TRP A 179 21.98 1.21 -24.53
CA TRP A 179 21.34 2.06 -23.52
C TRP A 179 20.43 1.22 -22.64
N VAL A 180 20.09 1.76 -21.47
CA VAL A 180 19.05 1.21 -20.61
C VAL A 180 17.99 2.26 -20.35
N SER A 181 16.76 1.89 -20.65
CA SER A 181 15.57 2.65 -20.31
C SER A 181 14.87 2.07 -19.09
N ILE A 182 14.51 2.92 -18.13
CA ILE A 182 13.79 2.55 -16.92
C ILE A 182 12.50 3.35 -16.86
N GLU A 183 11.40 2.63 -16.72
CA GLU A 183 10.08 3.23 -16.55
C GLU A 183 9.65 3.05 -15.10
N ASN A 184 9.33 4.16 -14.42
CA ASN A 184 8.81 4.15 -13.05
C ASN A 184 7.43 4.82 -13.00
N ARG A 185 6.41 3.99 -12.82
CA ARG A 185 5.00 4.32 -12.60
C ARG A 185 4.46 3.77 -11.28
N CYS A 186 5.34 3.38 -10.35
CA CYS A 186 4.94 2.79 -9.07
C CYS A 186 4.33 3.80 -8.08
N GLY A 187 4.35 5.10 -8.42
CA GLY A 187 3.81 6.16 -7.56
C GLY A 187 4.78 6.65 -6.49
N SER A 188 6.06 6.30 -6.56
CA SER A 188 7.12 6.84 -5.68
C SER A 188 8.41 7.16 -6.40
N ALA A 189 9.10 8.18 -5.91
CA ALA A 189 10.41 8.60 -6.40
C ALA A 189 11.51 8.12 -5.45
N PHE A 190 12.52 7.45 -5.98
CA PHE A 190 13.62 6.87 -5.22
C PHE A 190 14.91 7.70 -5.37
N LYS A 191 14.96 8.87 -4.73
CA LYS A 191 16.08 9.81 -4.85
C LYS A 191 17.36 9.23 -4.27
N GLY A 192 18.47 9.30 -5.02
CA GLY A 192 19.78 8.82 -4.57
C GLY A 192 19.86 7.31 -4.34
N ALA A 193 18.94 6.53 -4.90
CA ALA A 193 18.94 5.09 -4.75
C ALA A 193 20.10 4.44 -5.53
N LYS A 194 20.73 3.42 -4.93
CA LYS A 194 21.61 2.53 -5.65
C LYS A 194 20.76 1.58 -6.49
N LEU A 195 20.87 1.71 -7.81
CA LEU A 195 20.10 0.96 -8.78
C LEU A 195 20.81 -0.35 -9.14
N LYS A 196 20.04 -1.43 -9.21
CA LYS A 196 20.46 -2.72 -9.78
C LYS A 196 19.43 -3.16 -10.80
N LEU A 197 19.90 -3.75 -11.89
CA LEU A 197 19.06 -4.24 -12.98
C LEU A 197 19.25 -5.75 -13.09
N VAL A 198 18.15 -6.49 -13.16
CA VAL A 198 18.15 -7.94 -13.27
C VAL A 198 17.37 -8.32 -14.51
N ALA A 199 18.03 -9.05 -15.41
CA ALA A 199 17.43 -9.62 -16.60
C ALA A 199 17.03 -11.07 -16.34
N GLY A 200 15.95 -11.50 -16.99
CA GLY A 200 15.48 -12.89 -16.96
C GLY A 200 14.13 -13.06 -16.27
N ASP A 201 13.60 -14.27 -16.38
CA ASP A 201 12.25 -14.54 -15.92
C ASP A 201 12.21 -14.89 -14.44
N VAL A 202 11.53 -14.06 -13.65
CA VAL A 202 11.32 -14.35 -12.23
C VAL A 202 10.13 -15.29 -12.12
N HIS A 203 10.39 -16.54 -11.76
CA HIS A 203 9.32 -17.50 -11.52
C HIS A 203 8.55 -17.11 -10.25
N ARG A 204 7.38 -16.50 -10.43
CA ARG A 204 6.46 -16.15 -9.34
C ARG A 204 5.32 -17.13 -9.32
N VAL A 205 5.01 -17.64 -8.12
CA VAL A 205 3.75 -18.33 -7.89
C VAL A 205 2.64 -17.29 -8.05
N GLN A 206 1.96 -17.32 -9.20
CA GLN A 206 0.73 -16.56 -9.35
C GLN A 206 -0.26 -17.13 -8.34
N LYS A 207 -0.83 -16.27 -7.47
CA LYS A 207 -1.97 -16.69 -6.67
C LYS A 207 -3.01 -17.16 -7.67
N ALA A 208 -3.30 -18.46 -7.67
CA ALA A 208 -4.40 -19.00 -8.45
C ALA A 208 -5.61 -18.12 -8.15
N GLY A 209 -6.23 -17.57 -9.20
CA GLY A 209 -7.51 -16.90 -9.05
C GLY A 209 -8.43 -17.81 -8.24
N ARG A 210 -9.19 -17.20 -7.32
CA ARG A 210 -10.03 -17.88 -6.31
C ARG A 210 -10.43 -19.28 -6.78
N PRO A 211 -9.97 -20.35 -6.12
CA PRO A 211 -10.46 -21.68 -6.46
C PRO A 211 -11.98 -21.65 -6.30
N VAL A 212 -12.68 -21.93 -7.40
CA VAL A 212 -14.08 -22.35 -7.32
C VAL A 212 -14.07 -23.53 -6.37
N TYR A 213 -14.75 -23.39 -5.24
CA TYR A 213 -14.87 -24.44 -4.22
C TYR A 213 -15.40 -25.71 -4.90
N MET A 214 -14.50 -26.63 -5.23
CA MET A 214 -14.81 -28.04 -5.27
C MET A 214 -14.40 -28.60 -3.92
N GLU A 215 -15.40 -28.84 -3.08
CA GLU A 215 -15.30 -29.79 -1.98
C GLU A 215 -14.57 -31.04 -2.46
N ARG A 216 -13.39 -31.30 -1.89
CA ARG A 216 -12.91 -32.66 -1.71
C ARG A 216 -12.06 -32.72 -0.45
N GLN A 217 -12.72 -33.29 0.54
CA GLN A 217 -12.18 -34.11 1.62
C GLN A 217 -10.73 -34.58 1.42
N ASP A 218 -10.04 -34.59 2.56
CA ASP A 218 -9.07 -35.61 2.95
C ASP A 218 -7.63 -35.50 2.44
N MET A 219 -6.76 -34.91 3.27
CA MET A 219 -5.92 -35.65 4.24
C MET A 219 -4.49 -35.10 4.41
N ARG A 220 -4.19 -34.85 5.70
CA ARG A 220 -3.00 -35.25 6.47
C ARG A 220 -1.68 -34.47 6.34
N MET A 221 -1.44 -33.76 7.45
CA MET A 221 -0.26 -33.85 8.33
C MET A 221 1.14 -33.67 7.74
N ALA A 222 1.75 -32.54 8.11
CA ALA A 222 3.17 -32.48 8.42
C ALA A 222 3.41 -31.57 9.65
N LYS A 223 3.88 -32.16 10.75
CA LYS A 223 4.57 -31.53 11.90
C LYS A 223 5.84 -30.80 11.41
N ALA A 224 6.42 -29.78 12.04
CA ALA A 224 6.17 -29.04 13.27
C ALA A 224 7.03 -27.75 13.26
N ALA A 225 6.54 -26.69 13.92
CA ALA A 225 7.33 -25.70 14.64
C ALA A 225 6.41 -25.15 15.76
N GLU A 226 6.92 -24.98 16.97
CA GLU A 226 6.13 -24.68 18.18
C GLU A 226 5.28 -23.40 18.02
N PRO A 227 3.96 -23.43 18.29
CA PRO A 227 3.08 -22.29 18.04
C PRO A 227 3.01 -21.30 19.21
N GLN A 228 2.97 -20.02 18.84
CA GLN A 228 2.79 -18.86 19.71
C GLN A 228 1.29 -18.56 19.99
N PHE A 229 0.40 -19.52 19.72
CA PHE A 229 -1.06 -19.39 19.77
C PHE A 229 -1.67 -20.55 20.57
N GLU A 230 -2.67 -20.26 21.41
CA GLU A 230 -3.44 -21.27 22.13
C GLU A 230 -4.73 -21.57 21.33
N GLU A 231 -4.83 -22.79 20.81
CA GLU A 231 -5.96 -23.26 20.01
C GLU A 231 -7.11 -23.72 20.92
N LYS A 232 -8.31 -23.15 20.73
CA LYS A 232 -9.56 -23.77 21.21
C LYS A 232 -10.32 -24.31 20.01
N ALA A 233 -10.40 -25.63 19.93
CA ALA A 233 -11.14 -26.31 18.86
C ALA A 233 -12.65 -26.07 19.01
N PHE A 234 -13.28 -25.55 17.95
CA PHE A 234 -14.74 -25.57 17.78
C PHE A 234 -15.06 -26.31 16.48
N PHE A 235 -15.24 -27.63 16.61
CA PHE A 235 -15.68 -28.55 15.56
C PHE A 235 -14.79 -28.55 14.30
N GLU A 236 -15.15 -27.86 13.21
CA GLU A 236 -14.38 -27.82 11.95
C GLU A 236 -13.67 -26.47 11.71
N TYR A 237 -13.74 -25.54 12.68
CA TYR A 237 -13.14 -24.22 12.59
C TYR A 237 -11.99 -24.09 13.60
N HIS A 238 -10.80 -23.83 13.07
CA HIS A 238 -9.64 -23.46 13.88
C HIS A 238 -9.75 -21.97 14.20
N LEU A 239 -10.25 -21.66 15.39
CA LEU A 239 -10.29 -20.30 15.91
C LEU A 239 -8.93 -19.93 16.50
N TYR A 240 -8.13 -19.20 15.73
CA TYR A 240 -6.91 -18.58 16.24
C TYR A 240 -7.29 -17.31 16.99
N THR A 241 -7.39 -17.42 18.31
CA THR A 241 -7.66 -16.26 19.17
C THR A 241 -6.35 -15.54 19.42
N LEU A 242 -6.25 -14.29 18.95
CA LEU A 242 -5.15 -13.41 19.34
C LEU A 242 -5.32 -13.08 20.83
N GLN A 243 -4.52 -13.71 21.69
CA GLN A 243 -4.49 -13.39 23.11
C GLN A 243 -3.85 -12.00 23.28
N ARG A 244 -4.60 -11.06 23.84
CA ARG A 244 -4.07 -9.85 24.48
C ARG A 244 -4.63 -9.79 25.90
#